data_AF-A0A496B901-F1
#
_entry.id   AF-A0A496B901-F1
#
_cell.length_a   1.000
_cell.length_b   1.000
_cell.length_c   1.000
_cell.angle_alpha   90.00
_cell.angle_beta   90.00
_cell.angle_gamma   90.00
#
_symmetry.space_group_name_H-M   'P 1'
#
loop_
_entity.id
_entity.type
_entity.pdbx_description
1 polymer ?
#
loop_
_entity_poly.entity_id
_entity_poly.type
_entity_poly.pdbx_seq_one_letter_code
_entity_poly.pdbx_strand_id
1 'polypeptide(L)'
;MNLFKKYKPDKGYTRLIESGEMGITGLDFGILNLGVGESFFEDTGDNEVMLVVLGGQCELLVGHNGNKAHGLIGDRADVFDGEAYRASIPYRT
;
A
#
# COMPACT_ATOMS: atom_id res chain seq x y z
N MET A 1 -9.00 12.63 -23.25
CA MET A 1 -8.03 12.26 -22.20
C MET A 1 -8.13 10.76 -21.98
N ASN A 2 -7.03 10.01 -22.05
CA ASN A 2 -7.05 8.57 -21.81
C ASN A 2 -6.58 8.30 -20.37
N LEU A 3 -7.49 7.84 -19.52
CA LEU A 3 -7.22 7.52 -18.10
C LEU A 3 -6.92 6.03 -17.89
N PHE A 4 -6.91 5.24 -18.96
CA PHE A 4 -6.66 3.81 -18.85
C PHE A 4 -5.19 3.53 -18.52
N LYS A 5 -4.96 2.89 -17.38
CA LYS A 5 -3.67 2.33 -16.98
C LYS A 5 -3.75 0.80 -17.00
N LYS A 6 -2.90 0.17 -17.82
CA LYS A 6 -2.75 -1.29 -17.81
C LYS A 6 -1.79 -1.68 -16.70
N TYR A 7 -2.30 -2.36 -15.69
CA TYR A 7 -1.47 -3.02 -14.70
C TYR A 7 -0.97 -4.37 -15.22
N LYS A 8 0.31 -4.65 -14.99
CA LYS A 8 0.90 -5.99 -15.10
C LYS A 8 1.50 -6.32 -13.73
N PRO A 9 1.09 -7.41 -13.08
CA PRO A 9 1.69 -7.81 -11.82
C PRO A 9 3.20 -7.95 -11.92
N ASP A 10 3.90 -7.31 -11.00
CA ASP A 10 5.34 -7.42 -10.80
C ASP A 10 5.64 -7.51 -9.30
N LYS A 11 6.83 -7.98 -8.93
CA LYS A 11 7.28 -8.06 -7.53
C LYS A 11 7.55 -6.67 -6.95
N GLY A 12 7.27 -6.50 -5.66
CA GLY A 12 7.44 -5.23 -4.97
C GLY A 12 6.33 -4.22 -5.32
N TYR A 13 6.64 -2.94 -5.14
CA TYR A 13 5.68 -1.87 -5.36
C TYR A 13 5.69 -1.40 -6.82
N THR A 14 4.56 -1.55 -7.50
CA THR A 14 4.32 -1.00 -8.84
C THR A 14 3.47 0.25 -8.73
N ARG A 15 4.08 1.43 -8.98
CA ARG A 15 3.35 2.70 -9.06
C ARG A 15 2.49 2.75 -10.33
N LEU A 16 1.22 3.10 -10.18
CA LEU A 16 0.24 3.19 -11.27
C LEU A 16 -0.13 4.64 -11.59
N ILE A 17 -0.27 5.45 -10.54
CA ILE A 17 -0.56 6.89 -10.61
C ILE A 17 0.45 7.59 -9.71
N GLU A 18 1.04 8.66 -10.24
CA GLU A 18 1.82 9.62 -9.49
C GLU A 18 1.06 10.94 -9.42
N SER A 19 1.19 11.66 -8.31
CA SER A 19 0.59 12.98 -8.14
C SER A 19 1.06 13.94 -9.24
N GLY A 20 0.10 14.66 -9.82
CA GLY A 20 0.27 15.49 -11.00
C GLY A 20 0.01 14.74 -12.32
N GLU A 21 0.04 13.41 -12.32
CA GLU A 21 -0.24 12.62 -13.52
C GLU A 21 -1.74 12.64 -13.86
N MET A 22 -2.08 12.75 -15.15
CA MET A 22 -3.46 12.74 -15.64
C MET A 22 -4.37 13.82 -15.02
N GLY A 23 -3.79 14.87 -14.42
CA GLY A 23 -4.51 15.91 -13.70
C GLY A 23 -4.96 15.52 -12.28
N ILE A 24 -4.47 14.40 -11.74
CA ILE A 24 -4.76 13.92 -10.38
C ILE A 24 -3.64 14.42 -9.47
N THR A 25 -3.89 15.39 -8.59
CA THR A 25 -2.84 16.07 -7.79
C THR A 25 -2.79 15.65 -6.31
N GLY A 26 -3.67 14.75 -5.88
CA GLY A 26 -3.81 14.37 -4.47
C GLY A 26 -3.73 12.87 -4.22
N LEU A 27 -3.20 12.11 -5.17
CA LEU A 27 -3.15 10.66 -5.08
C LEU A 27 -1.90 10.11 -5.78
N ASP A 28 -1.07 9.45 -4.98
CA ASP A 28 -0.18 8.41 -5.47
C ASP A 28 -0.89 7.06 -5.26
N PHE A 29 -0.85 6.19 -6.26
CA PHE A 29 -1.49 4.88 -6.17
C PHE A 29 -0.63 3.82 -6.84
N GLY A 30 -0.55 2.65 -6.21
CA GLY A 30 0.18 1.53 -6.73
C GLY A 30 -0.24 0.22 -6.07
N ILE A 31 0.34 -0.88 -6.54
CA ILE A 31 0.09 -2.23 -6.04
C ILE A 31 1.39 -2.81 -5.54
N LEU A 32 1.39 -3.27 -4.30
CA LEU A 32 2.49 -3.98 -3.67
C LEU A 32 2.23 -5.49 -3.72
N ASN A 33 3.10 -6.24 -4.40
CA ASN A 33 3.09 -7.70 -4.35
C ASN A 33 4.33 -8.19 -3.62
N LEU A 34 4.12 -9.00 -2.58
CA LEU A 34 5.19 -9.64 -1.83
C LEU A 34 5.02 -11.15 -1.86
N GLY A 35 6.11 -11.86 -2.10
CA GLY A 35 6.21 -13.29 -1.84
C GLY A 35 6.45 -13.59 -0.36
N VAL A 36 6.37 -14.86 0.01
CA VAL A 36 6.67 -15.32 1.38
C VAL A 36 8.10 -14.95 1.76
N GLY A 37 8.25 -14.24 2.88
CA GLY A 37 9.54 -13.79 3.41
C GLY A 37 10.11 -12.54 2.72
N GLU A 38 9.43 -11.96 1.72
CA GLU A 38 9.82 -10.69 1.13
C GLU A 38 9.32 -9.52 1.99
N SER A 39 10.04 -8.40 1.96
CA SER A 39 9.71 -7.20 2.73
C SER A 39 9.78 -5.96 1.84
N PHE A 40 9.01 -4.94 2.22
CA PHE A 40 9.01 -3.64 1.57
C PHE A 40 9.15 -2.55 2.65
N PHE A 41 9.96 -1.55 2.35
CA PHE A 41 10.25 -0.43 3.24
C PHE A 41 10.07 0.86 2.45
N GLU A 42 9.33 1.80 3.01
CA GLU A 42 9.10 3.11 2.42
C GLU A 42 8.90 4.15 3.52
N ASP A 43 9.22 5.40 3.21
CA ASP A 43 8.93 6.57 4.05
C ASP A 43 7.68 7.25 3.49
N THR A 44 6.72 7.52 4.36
CA THR A 44 5.44 8.14 3.97
C THR A 44 5.60 9.60 3.51
N GLY A 45 6.73 10.23 3.81
CA GLY A 45 7.04 11.61 3.43
C GLY A 45 6.02 12.58 4.01
N ASP A 46 5.60 13.56 3.23
CA ASP A 46 4.56 14.51 3.64
C ASP A 46 3.13 14.00 3.35
N ASN A 47 2.97 12.72 2.99
CA ASN A 47 1.69 12.13 2.63
C ASN A 47 1.24 11.08 3.66
N GLU A 48 -0.06 11.02 3.94
CA GLU A 48 -0.62 9.85 4.62
C GLU A 48 -0.76 8.67 3.64
N VAL A 49 -0.65 7.45 4.16
CA VAL A 49 -0.75 6.23 3.36
C VAL A 49 -1.88 5.35 3.88
N MET A 50 -2.74 4.90 2.98
CA MET A 50 -3.72 3.86 3.26
C MET A 50 -3.25 2.54 2.64
N LEU A 51 -2.80 1.61 3.47
CA LEU A 51 -2.52 0.25 3.04
C LEU A 51 -3.81 -0.56 3.05
N VAL A 52 -4.20 -1.12 1.90
CA VAL A 52 -5.36 -2.01 1.77
C VAL A 52 -4.86 -3.40 1.38
N VAL A 53 -5.12 -4.40 2.23
CA VAL A 53 -4.69 -5.78 1.97
C VAL A 53 -5.68 -6.46 1.02
N LEU A 54 -5.24 -6.75 -0.20
CA LEU A 54 -6.06 -7.39 -1.22
C LEU A 54 -6.16 -8.91 -1.07
N GLY A 55 -5.17 -9.54 -0.45
CA GLY A 55 -5.13 -10.96 -0.11
C GLY A 55 -3.84 -11.31 0.62
N GLY A 56 -3.85 -12.42 1.35
CA GLY A 56 -2.73 -12.85 2.19
C GLY A 56 -2.64 -12.10 3.51
N GLN A 57 -1.49 -12.24 4.15
CA GLN A 57 -1.18 -11.67 5.46
C GLN A 57 0.27 -11.20 5.48
N CYS A 58 0.52 -10.07 6.13
CA CYS A 58 1.88 -9.58 6.38
C CYS A 58 2.03 -9.03 7.79
N GLU A 59 3.27 -8.93 8.23
CA GLU A 59 3.66 -8.17 9.42
C GLU A 59 3.86 -6.70 9.01
N LEU A 60 3.20 -5.78 9.72
CA LEU A 60 3.27 -4.35 9.48
C LEU A 60 3.97 -3.66 10.65
N LEU A 61 5.05 -2.94 10.34
CA LEU A 61 5.80 -2.12 11.27
C LEU A 61 5.64 -0.65 10.85
N VAL A 62 5.18 0.19 11.79
CA VAL A 62 4.95 1.63 11.57
C VAL A 62 5.62 2.38 12.71
N GLY A 63 6.57 3.27 12.39
CA GLY A 63 7.28 4.08 13.38
C GLY A 63 6.98 5.56 13.19
N HIS A 64 6.31 6.21 14.14
CA HIS A 64 5.94 7.62 14.01
C HIS A 64 6.23 8.40 15.31
N ASN A 65 7.01 9.48 15.22
CA ASN A 65 7.36 10.35 16.36
C ASN A 65 7.86 9.58 17.60
N GLY A 66 8.69 8.56 17.40
CA GLY A 66 9.24 7.72 18.48
C GLY A 66 8.32 6.60 18.98
N ASN A 67 7.05 6.57 18.55
CA ASN A 67 6.15 5.46 18.79
C ASN A 67 6.29 4.40 17.70
N LYS A 68 6.06 3.13 18.04
CA LYS A 68 6.07 2.01 17.09
C LYS A 68 4.78 1.21 17.23
N ALA A 69 4.09 1.01 16.12
CA ALA A 69 3.03 0.03 15.99
C ALA A 69 3.59 -1.20 15.25
N HIS A 70 3.20 -2.37 15.74
CA HIS A 70 3.65 -3.65 15.20
C HIS A 70 2.52 -4.68 15.30
N GLY A 71 2.23 -5.37 14.21
CA GLY A 71 1.24 -6.44 14.23
C GLY A 71 1.04 -7.08 12.86
N LEU A 72 0.26 -8.16 12.84
CA LEU A 72 -0.18 -8.81 11.62
C LEU A 72 -1.41 -8.10 11.05
N ILE A 73 -1.47 -7.98 9.72
CA ILE A 73 -2.63 -7.47 8.99
C ILE A 73 -2.94 -8.35 7.78
N GLY A 74 -4.23 -8.57 7.54
CA GLY A 74 -4.70 -9.51 6.52
C GLY A 74 -4.98 -10.90 7.07
N ASP A 75 -5.76 -11.66 6.32
CA ASP A 75 -6.09 -13.08 6.56
C ASP A 75 -6.91 -13.67 5.40
N ARG A 76 -7.56 -12.81 4.61
CA ARG A 76 -8.38 -13.24 3.46
C ARG A 76 -7.55 -13.79 2.30
N ALA A 77 -8.07 -14.79 1.61
CA ALA A 77 -7.38 -15.39 0.46
C ALA A 77 -7.30 -14.42 -0.73
N ASP A 78 -8.39 -13.69 -1.00
CA ASP A 78 -8.51 -12.74 -2.11
C ASP A 78 -9.59 -11.69 -1.84
N VAL A 79 -9.85 -10.84 -2.84
CA VAL A 79 -10.78 -9.70 -2.73
C VAL A 79 -12.25 -10.09 -2.59
N PHE A 80 -12.62 -11.33 -2.88
CA PHE A 80 -13.99 -11.85 -2.78
C PHE A 80 -14.28 -12.50 -1.43
N ASP A 81 -13.25 -12.71 -0.60
CA ASP A 81 -13.33 -13.31 0.72
C ASP A 81 -13.52 -12.24 1.81
N GLY A 82 -14.73 -11.68 1.85
CA GLY A 82 -15.15 -10.73 2.89
C GLY A 82 -14.51 -9.34 2.82
N GLU A 83 -14.58 -8.61 3.94
CA GLU A 83 -14.09 -7.23 4.02
C GLU A 83 -12.57 -7.13 3.96
N ALA A 84 -12.08 -6.00 3.42
CA ALA A 84 -10.65 -5.74 3.34
C ALA A 84 -10.09 -5.29 4.70
N TYR A 85 -8.90 -5.82 5.04
CA TYR A 85 -8.07 -5.26 6.09
C TYR A 85 -7.38 -3.99 5.59
N ARG A 86 -7.28 -2.99 6.45
CA ARG A 86 -6.70 -1.70 6.11
C ARG A 86 -5.91 -1.11 7.28
N ALA A 87 -4.82 -0.41 6.97
CA ALA A 87 -4.05 0.37 7.92
C ALA A 87 -3.92 1.82 7.43
N SER A 88 -4.27 2.77 8.30
CA SER A 88 -4.02 4.19 8.10
C SER A 88 -2.66 4.52 8.70
N ILE A 89 -1.72 4.93 7.86
CA ILE A 89 -0.33 5.22 8.23
C ILE A 89 -0.15 6.74 8.13
N PRO A 90 0.24 7.41 9.24
CA PRO A 90 0.46 8.85 9.23
C PRO A 90 1.60 9.25 8.31
N TYR A 91 1.58 10.51 7.83
CA TYR A 91 2.74 11.13 7.20
C TYR A 91 3.95 11.18 8.15
N ARG A 92 5.16 11.25 7.59
CA ARG A 92 6.45 11.29 8.32
C ARG A 92 6.63 10.12 9.29
N THR A 93 6.33 8.95 8.78
CA THR A 93 6.55 7.62 9.36
C THR A 93 7.53 6.86 8.48
#